data_AF-A0A7S3Q0B0-F1
#
_entry.id   AF-A0A7S3Q0B0-F1
#
_cell.length_a   1.000
_cell.length_b   1.000
_cell.length_c   1.000
_cell.angle_alpha   90.00
_cell.angle_beta   90.00
_cell.angle_gamma   90.00
#
_symmetry.space_group_name_H-M   'P 1'
#
loop_
_entity.id
_entity.type
_entity.pdbx_description
1 polymer ?
#
loop_
_entity_poly.entity_id
_entity_poly.type
_entity_poly.pdbx_seq_one_letter_code
_entity_poly.pdbx_strand_id
1 'polypeptide(L)'
;MELAPIFTSPVGQSMFCASTVFWMATWLYTYFTIRKKGHFGDNSFVMCFHAIVGILFSSLSLLIDDESKFSEAIILCWSGGFFVVDALDCIISMDWMFTLHGIIGLCLVYVNSCMPFYGIRTGSKGFFVEASTPLYHRWLNNKSKKNFGHFSLSFFLVRIVWTPIFVYQTKQQVELHKYVIWVSAAFYLLQCVWFLKGLQMYLNYRKDPVEDKKEK
;
A
#
# COMPACT_ATOMS: atom_id res chain seq x y z
N MET A 1 19.79 -13.65 -6.99
CA MET A 1 19.36 -12.44 -6.28
C MET A 1 19.71 -12.66 -4.82
N GLU A 2 20.59 -11.83 -4.26
CA GLU A 2 20.98 -11.95 -2.86
C GLU A 2 19.90 -11.29 -1.99
N LEU A 3 19.47 -11.99 -0.94
CA LEU A 3 18.42 -11.50 -0.03
C LEU A 3 19.02 -10.47 0.93
N ALA A 4 18.34 -9.33 1.07
CA ALA A 4 18.73 -8.27 1.99
C ALA A 4 18.61 -8.74 3.46
N PRO A 5 19.21 -7.99 4.41
CA PRO A 5 19.29 -8.36 5.81
C PRO A 5 17.96 -8.67 6.49
N ILE A 6 16.83 -8.20 5.94
CA ILE A 6 15.48 -8.48 6.45
C ILE A 6 15.25 -9.99 6.63
N PHE A 7 15.64 -10.80 5.65
CA PHE A 7 15.39 -12.25 5.69
C PHE A 7 16.61 -13.07 6.06
N THR A 8 17.80 -12.49 6.03
CA THR A 8 19.07 -13.19 6.25
C THR A 8 19.72 -12.87 7.60
N SER A 9 19.29 -11.81 8.29
CA SER A 9 19.81 -11.45 9.63
C SER A 9 18.81 -11.73 10.75
N PRO A 10 19.26 -12.14 11.95
CA PRO A 10 18.38 -12.33 13.11
C PRO A 10 17.59 -11.07 13.49
N VAL A 11 18.19 -9.88 13.33
CA VAL A 11 17.55 -8.60 13.61
C VAL A 11 16.41 -8.33 12.63
N GLY A 12 16.68 -8.49 11.33
CA GLY A 12 15.67 -8.33 10.28
C GLY A 12 14.48 -9.27 10.44
N GLN A 13 14.75 -10.55 10.72
CA GLN A 13 13.71 -11.56 10.97
C GLN A 13 12.89 -11.20 12.20
N SER A 14 13.54 -10.75 13.28
CA SER A 14 12.86 -10.33 14.51
C SER A 14 11.96 -9.10 14.28
N MET A 15 12.41 -8.13 13.48
CA MET A 15 11.60 -6.97 13.09
C MET A 15 10.38 -7.37 12.25
N PHE A 16 10.55 -8.28 11.29
CA PHE A 16 9.45 -8.76 10.46
C PHE A 16 8.41 -9.52 11.30
N CYS A 17 8.87 -10.41 12.19
CA CYS A 17 8.01 -11.13 13.13
C CYS A 17 7.27 -10.15 14.07
N ALA A 18 7.97 -9.18 14.66
CA ALA A 18 7.36 -8.19 15.54
C ALA A 18 6.28 -7.37 14.81
N SER A 19 6.55 -6.92 13.57
CA SER A 19 5.56 -6.22 12.77
C SER A 19 4.35 -7.10 12.45
N THR A 20 4.56 -8.36 12.09
CA THR A 20 3.47 -9.30 11.79
C THR A 20 2.61 -9.55 13.03
N VAL A 21 3.23 -9.76 14.20
CA VAL A 21 2.51 -9.94 15.48
C VAL A 21 1.71 -8.69 15.84
N PHE A 22 2.28 -7.50 15.65
CA PHE A 22 1.57 -6.24 15.87
C PHE A 22 0.31 -6.13 15.00
N TRP A 23 0.42 -6.41 13.71
CA TRP A 23 -0.73 -6.36 12.80
C TRP A 23 -1.74 -7.46 13.10
N MET A 24 -1.28 -8.67 13.45
CA MET A 24 -2.15 -9.78 13.84
C MET A 24 -2.95 -9.43 15.10
N ALA A 25 -2.32 -8.84 16.10
CA ALA A 25 -2.99 -8.37 17.31
C ALA A 25 -4.05 -7.29 16.99
N THR A 26 -3.72 -6.36 16.09
CA THR A 26 -4.65 -5.31 15.62
C THR A 26 -5.84 -5.91 14.87
N TRP A 27 -5.60 -6.93 14.04
CA TRP A 27 -6.63 -7.68 13.33
C TRP A 27 -7.54 -8.44 14.28
N LEU A 28 -6.98 -9.24 15.20
CA LEU A 28 -7.76 -9.96 16.20
C LEU A 28 -8.60 -9.00 17.05
N TYR A 29 -8.01 -7.89 17.50
CA TYR A 29 -8.75 -6.85 18.22
C TYR A 29 -9.90 -6.30 17.39
N THR A 30 -9.67 -5.96 16.12
CA THR A 30 -10.73 -5.46 15.23
C THR A 30 -11.82 -6.51 15.03
N TYR A 31 -11.44 -7.76 14.79
CA TYR A 31 -12.34 -8.88 14.55
C TYR A 31 -13.26 -9.14 15.75
N PHE A 32 -12.70 -9.21 16.97
CA PHE A 32 -13.47 -9.52 18.17
C PHE A 32 -14.27 -8.33 18.71
N THR A 33 -13.75 -7.11 18.59
CA THR A 33 -14.33 -5.93 19.27
C THR A 33 -15.26 -5.12 18.38
N ILE A 34 -14.96 -5.01 17.08
CA ILE A 34 -15.67 -4.10 16.17
C ILE A 34 -16.79 -4.84 15.40
N ARG A 35 -16.71 -6.19 15.31
CA ARG A 35 -17.77 -7.12 14.87
C ARG A 35 -18.69 -6.61 13.74
N LYS A 36 -18.14 -5.87 12.78
CA LYS A 36 -18.79 -5.62 11.50
C LYS A 36 -18.34 -6.72 10.56
N LYS A 37 -19.26 -7.28 9.79
CA LYS A 37 -19.02 -8.27 8.71
C LYS A 37 -18.21 -7.65 7.56
N GLY A 38 -17.09 -7.01 7.86
CA GLY A 38 -16.25 -6.28 6.93
C GLY A 38 -14.81 -6.75 7.07
N HIS A 39 -14.03 -6.55 6.02
CA HIS A 39 -12.64 -6.97 5.95
C HIS A 39 -11.81 -6.12 6.91
N PHE A 40 -10.63 -6.61 7.31
CA PHE A 40 -9.64 -5.83 8.05
C PHE A 40 -9.37 -4.48 7.38
N GLY A 41 -9.33 -4.49 6.04
CA GLY A 41 -9.19 -3.32 5.18
C GLY A 41 -10.34 -2.30 5.25
N ASP A 42 -11.49 -2.63 5.86
CA ASP A 42 -12.59 -1.67 6.02
C ASP A 42 -12.40 -0.76 7.24
N ASN A 43 -11.49 -1.11 8.15
CA ASN A 43 -11.19 -0.28 9.31
C ASN A 43 -10.36 0.95 8.90
N SER A 44 -11.05 2.06 8.67
CA SER A 44 -10.44 3.33 8.25
C SER A 44 -9.28 3.79 9.13
N PHE A 45 -9.36 3.59 10.45
CA PHE A 45 -8.28 4.00 11.34
C PHE A 45 -7.02 3.18 11.07
N VAL A 46 -7.15 1.85 11.04
CA VAL A 46 -6.03 0.92 10.79
C VAL A 46 -5.38 1.19 9.44
N MET A 47 -6.18 1.37 8.39
CA MET A 47 -5.67 1.63 7.04
C MET A 47 -4.96 2.99 6.94
N CYS A 48 -5.53 4.04 7.54
CA CYS A 48 -4.88 5.34 7.60
C CYS A 48 -3.59 5.29 8.43
N PHE A 49 -3.58 4.54 9.54
CA PHE A 49 -2.41 4.39 10.39
C PHE A 49 -1.27 3.67 9.65
N HIS A 50 -1.57 2.56 8.96
CA HIS A 50 -0.60 1.87 8.12
C HIS A 50 0.03 2.80 7.08
N ALA A 51 -0.81 3.50 6.32
CA ALA A 51 -0.38 4.39 5.24
C ALA A 51 0.43 5.58 5.77
N ILE A 52 -0.07 6.30 6.78
CA ILE A 52 0.61 7.50 7.31
C ILE A 52 1.97 7.15 7.90
N VAL A 53 2.04 6.13 8.77
CA VAL A 53 3.31 5.71 9.39
C VAL A 53 4.30 5.23 8.34
N GLY A 54 3.84 4.44 7.36
CA GLY A 54 4.71 3.95 6.30
C GLY A 54 5.21 5.07 5.38
N ILE A 55 4.40 6.09 5.08
CA ILE A 55 4.83 7.28 4.32
C ILE A 55 5.85 8.09 5.12
N LEU A 56 5.65 8.24 6.44
CA LEU A 56 6.61 8.93 7.30
C LEU A 56 7.96 8.21 7.30
N PHE A 57 7.98 6.88 7.52
CA PHE A 57 9.21 6.11 7.46
C PHE A 57 9.85 6.10 6.08
N SER A 58 9.06 6.00 5.01
CA SER A 58 9.56 6.06 3.63
C SER A 58 10.19 7.42 3.32
N SER A 59 9.57 8.50 3.81
CA SER A 59 10.11 9.87 3.67
C SER A 59 11.42 10.00 4.45
N LEU A 60 11.49 9.52 5.69
CA LEU A 60 12.72 9.54 6.49
C LEU A 60 13.85 8.73 5.84
N SER A 61 13.53 7.53 5.34
CA SER A 61 14.46 6.67 4.60
C SER A 61 15.08 7.41 3.40
N LEU A 62 14.25 8.07 2.58
CA LEU A 62 14.73 8.81 1.42
C LEU A 62 15.44 10.13 1.76
N LEU A 63 15.07 10.79 2.87
CA LEU A 63 15.70 12.05 3.30
C LEU A 63 17.08 11.81 3.93
N ILE A 64 17.22 10.74 4.72
CA ILE A 64 18.49 10.39 5.39
C ILE A 64 19.45 9.73 4.40
N ASP A 65 18.90 8.92 3.48
CA ASP A 65 19.61 8.20 2.43
C ASP A 65 20.89 7.45 2.88
N ASP A 66 20.89 6.94 4.11
CA ASP A 66 22.02 6.24 4.73
C ASP A 66 21.51 5.04 5.56
N GLU A 67 21.80 3.81 5.10
CA GLU A 67 21.34 2.56 5.74
C GLU A 67 21.88 2.36 7.16
N SER A 68 23.01 3.01 7.50
CA SER A 68 23.56 2.96 8.86
C SER A 68 22.77 3.82 9.85
N LYS A 69 22.02 4.82 9.36
CA LYS A 69 21.24 5.75 10.17
C LYS A 69 19.75 5.44 10.14
N PHE A 70 19.22 5.11 8.97
CA PHE A 70 17.83 4.72 8.79
C PHE A 70 17.73 3.60 7.77
N SER A 71 17.41 2.42 8.26
CA SER A 71 17.34 1.20 7.47
C SER A 71 15.99 1.09 6.75
N GLU A 72 16.02 0.85 5.43
CA GLU A 72 14.81 0.59 4.65
C GLU A 72 14.05 -0.67 5.13
N ALA A 73 14.73 -1.57 5.84
CA ALA A 73 14.12 -2.73 6.49
C ALA A 73 12.93 -2.36 7.39
N ILE A 74 12.93 -1.17 8.00
CA ILE A 74 11.82 -0.69 8.82
C ILE A 74 10.52 -0.61 7.99
N ILE A 75 10.59 -0.04 6.78
CA ILE A 75 9.42 0.11 5.88
C ILE A 75 8.98 -1.26 5.37
N LEU A 76 9.94 -2.07 4.93
CA LEU A 76 9.65 -3.38 4.33
C LEU A 76 9.06 -4.35 5.37
N CYS A 77 9.53 -4.33 6.61
CA CYS A 77 8.92 -5.08 7.71
C CYS A 77 7.53 -4.54 8.06
N TRP A 78 7.38 -3.22 8.20
CA TRP A 78 6.09 -2.57 8.49
C TRP A 78 5.00 -2.96 7.49
N SER A 79 5.34 -2.88 6.20
CA SER A 79 4.44 -3.22 5.09
C SER A 79 4.26 -4.72 4.93
N GLY A 80 5.34 -5.50 5.05
CA GLY A 80 5.29 -6.94 4.93
C GLY A 80 4.40 -7.60 5.98
N GLY A 81 4.55 -7.21 7.25
CA GLY A 81 3.68 -7.69 8.32
C GLY A 81 2.21 -7.33 8.08
N PHE A 82 1.94 -6.13 7.55
CA PHE A 82 0.58 -5.71 7.20
C PHE A 82 -0.01 -6.59 6.09
N PHE A 83 0.72 -6.78 4.98
CA PHE A 83 0.24 -7.56 3.84
C PHE A 83 0.09 -9.05 4.14
N VAL A 84 0.85 -9.61 5.11
CA VAL A 84 0.60 -10.97 5.61
C VAL A 84 -0.80 -11.06 6.20
N VAL A 85 -1.15 -10.12 7.08
CA VAL A 85 -2.46 -10.11 7.75
C VAL A 85 -3.58 -9.79 6.76
N ASP A 86 -3.38 -8.84 5.85
CA ASP A 86 -4.35 -8.47 4.82
C ASP A 86 -4.66 -9.65 3.88
N ALA A 87 -3.63 -10.37 3.41
CA ALA A 87 -3.81 -11.56 2.59
C ALA A 87 -4.57 -12.67 3.34
N LEU A 88 -4.24 -12.90 4.62
CA LEU A 88 -4.93 -13.90 5.45
C LEU A 88 -6.41 -13.54 5.65
N ASP A 89 -6.72 -12.29 5.98
CA ASP A 89 -8.09 -11.81 6.15
C ASP A 89 -8.92 -11.95 4.87
N CYS A 90 -8.33 -11.61 3.73
CA CYS A 90 -8.97 -11.73 2.42
C CYS A 90 -9.22 -13.20 2.02
N ILE A 91 -8.29 -14.11 2.34
CA ILE A 91 -8.47 -15.56 2.12
C ILE A 91 -9.64 -16.08 2.97
N ILE A 92 -9.70 -15.70 4.26
CA ILE A 92 -10.78 -16.10 5.17
C ILE A 92 -12.13 -15.56 4.69
N SER A 93 -12.12 -14.34 4.16
CA SER A 93 -13.31 -13.66 3.62
C SER A 93 -13.67 -14.10 2.20
N MET A 94 -12.84 -14.95 1.56
CA MET A 94 -12.98 -15.42 0.17
C MET A 94 -13.02 -14.28 -0.87
N ASP A 95 -12.36 -13.16 -0.60
CA ASP A 95 -12.22 -12.06 -1.56
C ASP A 95 -10.95 -12.24 -2.39
N TRP A 96 -11.12 -12.86 -3.56
CA TRP A 96 -10.00 -13.19 -4.45
C TRP A 96 -9.30 -11.97 -5.05
N MET A 97 -10.01 -10.86 -5.26
CA MET A 97 -9.41 -9.64 -5.84
C MET A 97 -8.45 -9.00 -4.84
N PHE A 98 -8.88 -8.89 -3.58
CA PHE A 98 -8.02 -8.35 -2.52
C PHE A 98 -6.97 -9.35 -2.05
N THR A 99 -7.25 -10.66 -2.11
CA THR A 99 -6.23 -11.70 -1.91
C THR A 99 -5.09 -11.54 -2.93
N LEU A 100 -5.41 -11.35 -4.21
CA LEU A 100 -4.40 -11.09 -5.25
C LEU A 100 -3.60 -9.82 -4.96
N HIS A 101 -4.26 -8.75 -4.50
CA HIS A 101 -3.58 -7.53 -4.08
C HIS A 101 -2.57 -7.78 -2.95
N GLY A 102 -2.98 -8.47 -1.89
CA GLY A 102 -2.11 -8.81 -0.75
C GLY A 102 -0.91 -9.65 -1.17
N ILE A 103 -1.12 -10.65 -2.04
CA ILE A 103 -0.03 -11.48 -2.59
C ILE A 103 0.94 -10.63 -3.42
N ILE A 104 0.45 -9.75 -4.30
CA ILE A 104 1.31 -8.84 -5.08
C ILE A 104 2.09 -7.92 -4.12
N GLY A 105 1.47 -7.42 -3.05
CA GLY A 105 2.12 -6.63 -2.01
C GLY A 105 3.28 -7.38 -1.34
N LEU A 106 3.07 -8.65 -0.95
CA LEU A 106 4.12 -9.51 -0.40
C LEU A 106 5.25 -9.76 -1.41
N CYS A 107 4.92 -10.01 -2.68
CA CYS A 107 5.93 -10.14 -3.73
C CYS A 107 6.75 -8.86 -3.92
N LEU A 108 6.12 -7.68 -3.85
CA LEU A 108 6.83 -6.40 -3.89
C LEU A 108 7.75 -6.25 -2.68
N VAL A 109 7.31 -6.59 -1.46
CA VAL A 109 8.16 -6.56 -0.27
C VAL A 109 9.37 -7.47 -0.46
N TYR A 110 9.18 -8.70 -0.94
CA TYR A 110 10.27 -9.63 -1.20
C TYR A 110 11.28 -9.08 -2.22
N VAL A 111 10.79 -8.60 -3.37
CA VAL A 111 11.66 -8.09 -4.44
C VAL A 111 12.43 -6.84 -4.00
N ASN A 112 11.79 -5.92 -3.29
CA ASN A 112 12.45 -4.72 -2.77
C ASN A 112 13.41 -5.07 -1.62
N SER A 113 13.26 -6.24 -1.00
CA SER A 113 14.21 -6.80 -0.04
C SER A 113 15.37 -7.55 -0.71
N CYS A 114 15.60 -7.41 -2.01
CA CYS A 114 16.72 -8.06 -2.68
C CYS A 114 17.76 -7.01 -3.11
N MET A 115 19.05 -7.37 -3.06
CA MET A 115 20.09 -6.52 -3.64
C MET A 115 20.03 -6.58 -5.18
N PRO A 116 20.25 -5.44 -5.88
CA PRO A 116 20.64 -4.13 -5.35
C PRO A 116 19.46 -3.21 -4.96
N PHE A 117 18.21 -3.63 -5.17
CA PHE A 117 17.01 -2.80 -5.00
C PHE A 117 16.86 -2.19 -3.61
N TYR A 118 17.13 -3.00 -2.58
CA TYR A 118 17.19 -2.55 -1.19
C TYR A 118 18.17 -1.37 -0.99
N GLY A 119 19.36 -1.45 -1.59
CA GLY A 119 20.41 -0.44 -1.44
C GLY A 119 20.11 0.89 -2.14
N ILE A 120 19.15 0.92 -3.07
CA ILE A 120 18.71 2.15 -3.77
C ILE A 120 17.29 2.58 -3.36
N ARG A 121 16.82 2.06 -2.23
CA ARG A 121 15.58 2.46 -1.54
C ARG A 121 14.30 2.34 -2.36
N THR A 122 14.19 1.26 -3.12
CA THR A 122 13.01 1.06 -3.98
C THR A 122 11.75 0.78 -3.18
N GLY A 123 11.86 0.15 -2.01
CA GLY A 123 10.71 -0.07 -1.13
C GLY A 123 10.08 1.24 -0.67
N SER A 124 10.92 2.18 -0.24
CA SER A 124 10.51 3.52 0.23
C SER A 124 9.92 4.36 -0.90
N LYS A 125 10.52 4.34 -2.09
CA LYS A 125 9.96 4.99 -3.29
C LYS A 125 8.60 4.40 -3.66
N GLY A 126 8.50 3.07 -3.64
CA GLY A 126 7.27 2.35 -3.96
C GLY A 126 6.14 2.64 -2.98
N PHE A 127 6.43 2.78 -1.69
CA PHE A 127 5.41 2.94 -0.64
C PHE A 127 4.57 4.23 -0.77
N PHE A 128 5.05 5.25 -1.48
CA PHE A 128 4.26 6.48 -1.73
C PHE A 128 2.94 6.23 -2.46
N VAL A 129 2.76 5.07 -3.11
CA VAL A 129 1.46 4.64 -3.65
C VAL A 129 0.35 4.64 -2.59
N GLU A 130 0.69 4.43 -1.31
CA GLU A 130 -0.25 4.43 -0.18
C GLU A 130 -0.72 5.83 0.23
N ALA A 131 -0.16 6.91 -0.34
CA ALA A 131 -0.58 8.28 -0.02
C ALA A 131 -2.05 8.59 -0.37
N SER A 132 -2.64 7.83 -1.29
CA SER A 132 -4.07 7.97 -1.62
C SER A 132 -4.99 7.29 -0.60
N THR A 133 -4.48 6.38 0.23
CA THR A 133 -5.28 5.52 1.13
C THR A 133 -6.05 6.32 2.19
N PRO A 134 -5.47 7.31 2.89
CA PRO A 134 -6.23 8.14 3.82
C PRO A 134 -7.38 8.93 3.16
N LEU A 135 -7.18 9.37 1.91
CA LEU A 135 -8.21 10.08 1.16
C LEU A 135 -9.34 9.16 0.70
N TYR A 136 -9.02 7.91 0.35
CA TYR A 136 -10.01 6.88 0.08
C TYR A 136 -10.93 6.65 1.29
N HIS A 137 -10.34 6.42 2.48
CA HIS A 137 -11.12 6.20 3.69
C HIS A 137 -11.90 7.45 4.14
N ARG A 138 -11.35 8.64 3.93
CA ARG A 138 -12.11 9.88 4.10
C ARG A 138 -13.34 9.89 3.21
N TRP A 139 -13.21 9.54 1.93
CA TRP A 139 -14.35 9.44 1.02
C TRP A 139 -15.33 8.34 1.44
N LEU A 140 -14.86 7.15 1.85
CA LEU A 140 -15.74 6.07 2.30
C LEU A 140 -16.65 6.50 3.45
N ASN A 141 -16.15 7.33 4.36
CA ASN A 141 -16.89 7.78 5.54
C ASN A 141 -17.91 8.89 5.26
N ASN A 142 -17.68 9.76 4.27
CA ASN A 142 -18.58 10.89 4.00
C ASN A 142 -19.32 10.83 2.66
N LYS A 143 -18.90 9.95 1.75
CA LYS A 143 -19.46 9.75 0.40
C LYS A 143 -19.67 11.06 -0.38
N SER A 144 -18.87 12.09 -0.14
CA SER A 144 -18.96 13.36 -0.87
C SER A 144 -18.21 13.29 -2.20
N LYS A 145 -18.81 13.82 -3.27
CA LYS A 145 -18.18 13.94 -4.60
C LYS A 145 -16.86 14.70 -4.56
N LYS A 146 -16.76 15.75 -3.74
CA LYS A 146 -15.51 16.53 -3.56
C LYS A 146 -14.39 15.66 -3.00
N ASN A 147 -14.68 14.89 -1.95
CA ASN A 147 -13.68 14.00 -1.35
C ASN A 147 -13.33 12.85 -2.29
N PHE A 148 -14.29 12.37 -3.09
CA PHE A 148 -14.00 11.42 -4.15
C PHE A 148 -13.04 12.01 -5.18
N GLY A 149 -13.26 13.25 -5.61
CA GLY A 149 -12.34 13.97 -6.52
C GLY A 149 -10.92 14.11 -5.95
N HIS A 150 -10.78 14.46 -4.66
CA HIS A 150 -9.46 14.51 -4.01
C HIS A 150 -8.78 13.12 -3.98
N PHE A 151 -9.53 12.07 -3.66
CA PHE A 151 -9.04 10.69 -3.71
C PHE A 151 -8.61 10.30 -5.13
N SER A 152 -9.45 10.53 -6.14
CA SER A 152 -9.14 10.17 -7.54
C SER A 152 -7.91 10.90 -8.06
N LEU A 153 -7.76 12.20 -7.75
CA LEU A 153 -6.57 12.97 -8.12
C LEU A 153 -5.32 12.41 -7.45
N SER A 154 -5.37 12.17 -6.14
CA SER A 154 -4.24 11.59 -5.41
C SER A 154 -3.88 10.20 -5.94
N PHE A 155 -4.87 9.32 -6.15
CA PHE A 155 -4.68 8.00 -6.74
C PHE A 155 -3.99 8.09 -8.10
N PHE A 156 -4.46 8.98 -8.98
CA PHE A 156 -3.84 9.20 -10.28
C PHE A 156 -2.35 9.60 -10.14
N LEU A 157 -2.07 10.60 -9.31
CA LEU A 157 -0.70 11.10 -9.14
C LEU A 157 0.25 10.02 -8.58
N VAL A 158 -0.17 9.29 -7.54
CA VAL A 158 0.74 8.41 -6.78
C VAL A 158 0.74 6.96 -7.26
N ARG A 159 -0.31 6.50 -7.95
CA ARG A 159 -0.41 5.10 -8.45
C ARG A 159 -0.34 4.99 -9.98
N ILE A 160 -0.78 6.01 -10.72
CA ILE A 160 -0.76 5.97 -12.20
C ILE A 160 0.47 6.69 -12.77
N VAL A 161 0.80 7.86 -12.23
CA VAL A 161 1.93 8.68 -12.71
C VAL A 161 3.24 8.31 -12.00
N TRP A 162 3.25 8.27 -10.67
CA TRP A 162 4.47 8.00 -9.90
C TRP A 162 5.03 6.59 -10.14
N THR A 163 4.18 5.56 -10.21
CA THR A 163 4.61 4.17 -10.36
C THR A 163 5.55 3.93 -11.56
N PRO A 164 5.19 4.30 -12.81
CA PRO A 164 6.10 4.13 -13.94
C PRO A 164 7.35 5.01 -13.84
N ILE A 165 7.25 6.21 -13.24
CA ILE A 165 8.40 7.09 -13.04
C ILE A 165 9.44 6.43 -12.13
N PHE A 166 9.03 5.94 -10.95
CA PHE A 166 9.99 5.33 -10.02
C PHE A 166 10.56 4.04 -10.59
N VAL A 167 9.76 3.20 -11.27
CA VAL A 167 10.27 1.97 -11.91
C VAL A 167 11.30 2.30 -12.97
N TYR A 168 11.08 3.35 -13.77
CA TYR A 168 12.04 3.83 -14.75
C TYR A 168 13.33 4.35 -14.08
N GLN A 169 13.21 5.12 -12.99
CA GLN A 169 14.38 5.58 -12.22
C GLN A 169 15.19 4.40 -11.66
N THR A 170 14.53 3.38 -11.13
CA THR A 170 15.18 2.14 -10.67
C THR A 170 15.94 1.47 -11.81
N LYS A 171 15.35 1.41 -13.01
CA LYS A 171 16.01 0.87 -14.21
C LYS A 171 17.27 1.62 -14.61
N GLN A 172 17.32 2.93 -14.41
CA GLN A 172 18.51 3.73 -14.71
C GLN A 172 19.65 3.46 -13.72
N GLN A 173 19.33 3.08 -12.48
CA GLN A 173 20.32 2.83 -11.43
C GLN A 173 20.82 1.38 -11.42
N VAL A 174 19.95 0.44 -11.79
CA VAL A 174 20.18 -0.99 -11.67
C VAL A 174 19.55 -1.71 -12.86
N GLU A 175 20.26 -2.69 -13.42
CA GLU A 175 19.66 -3.60 -14.39
C GLU A 175 18.51 -4.37 -13.73
N LEU A 176 17.27 -4.05 -14.11
CA LEU A 176 16.10 -4.65 -13.51
C LEU A 176 16.04 -6.15 -13.85
N HIS A 177 16.11 -6.99 -12.82
CA HIS A 177 15.78 -8.40 -12.97
C HIS A 177 14.34 -8.57 -13.46
N LYS A 178 14.13 -9.54 -14.37
CA LYS A 178 12.83 -9.80 -15.01
C LYS A 178 11.69 -9.90 -13.99
N TYR A 179 11.90 -10.55 -12.85
CA TYR A 179 10.88 -10.71 -11.81
C TYR A 179 10.40 -9.39 -11.21
N VAL A 180 11.30 -8.41 -11.02
CA VAL A 180 10.94 -7.08 -10.49
C VAL A 180 10.02 -6.34 -11.45
N ILE A 181 10.33 -6.42 -12.75
CA ILE A 181 9.50 -5.83 -13.81
C ILE A 181 8.13 -6.50 -13.80
N TRP A 182 8.06 -7.83 -13.77
CA TRP A 182 6.79 -8.55 -13.80
C TRP A 182 5.90 -8.24 -12.58
N VAL A 183 6.46 -8.24 -11.38
CA VAL A 183 5.70 -7.92 -10.16
C VAL A 183 5.24 -6.46 -10.17
N SER A 184 6.12 -5.53 -10.56
CA SER A 184 5.77 -4.11 -10.66
C SER A 184 4.71 -3.85 -11.74
N ALA A 185 4.79 -4.55 -12.88
CA ALA A 185 3.81 -4.47 -13.95
C ALA A 185 2.46 -5.05 -13.52
N ALA A 186 2.43 -6.19 -12.83
CA ALA A 186 1.20 -6.77 -12.29
C ALA A 186 0.53 -5.82 -11.30
N PHE A 187 1.32 -5.21 -10.39
CA PHE A 187 0.83 -4.17 -9.49
C PHE A 187 0.26 -2.97 -10.27
N TYR A 188 0.99 -2.45 -11.25
CA TYR A 188 0.56 -1.30 -12.03
C TYR A 188 -0.73 -1.57 -12.81
N LEU A 189 -0.86 -2.73 -13.45
CA LEU A 189 -2.08 -3.14 -14.14
C LEU A 189 -3.28 -3.19 -13.20
N LEU A 190 -3.10 -3.72 -11.98
CA LEU A 190 -4.15 -3.71 -10.96
C LEU A 190 -4.55 -2.27 -10.60
N GLN A 191 -3.59 -1.36 -10.42
CA GLN A 191 -3.89 0.06 -10.15
C GLN A 191 -4.65 0.73 -11.30
N CYS A 192 -4.29 0.44 -12.55
CA CYS A 192 -5.01 0.94 -13.72
C CYS A 192 -6.47 0.44 -13.75
N VAL A 193 -6.71 -0.83 -13.46
CA VAL A 193 -8.07 -1.39 -13.38
C VAL A 193 -8.89 -0.69 -12.29
N TRP A 194 -8.30 -0.47 -11.10
CA TRP A 194 -8.96 0.24 -10.02
C TRP A 194 -9.23 1.71 -10.36
N PHE A 195 -8.30 2.38 -11.03
CA PHE A 195 -8.48 3.76 -11.48
C PHE A 195 -9.63 3.88 -12.49
N LEU A 196 -9.69 2.99 -13.48
CA LEU A 196 -10.77 2.98 -14.46
C LEU A 196 -12.13 2.74 -13.81
N LYS A 197 -12.23 1.82 -12.83
CA LYS A 197 -13.45 1.63 -12.03
C LYS A 197 -13.81 2.90 -11.24
N GLY A 198 -12.82 3.53 -10.60
CA GLY A 198 -13.01 4.79 -9.87
C GLY A 198 -13.48 5.94 -10.78
N LEU A 199 -12.93 6.03 -11.99
CA LEU A 199 -13.34 7.03 -12.98
C LEU A 199 -14.78 6.81 -13.44
N GLN A 200 -15.18 5.56 -13.71
CA GLN A 200 -16.57 5.23 -14.02
C GLN A 200 -17.51 5.63 -12.87
N MET A 201 -17.10 5.41 -11.62
CA MET A 201 -17.86 5.85 -10.45
C MET A 201 -17.93 7.38 -10.34
N TYR A 202 -16.89 8.11 -10.76
CA TYR A 202 -16.85 9.57 -10.71
C TYR A 202 -17.81 10.18 -11.74
N LEU A 203 -17.82 9.63 -12.95
CA LEU A 203 -18.69 10.06 -14.04
C LEU A 203 -20.16 9.78 -13.73
N ASN A 204 -20.44 8.66 -13.08
CA ASN A 204 -21.79 8.26 -12.67
C ASN A 204 -22.14 8.67 -11.22
N TYR A 205 -21.37 9.60 -10.63
CA TYR A 205 -21.59 9.98 -9.25
C TYR A 205 -22.95 10.66 -9.11
N ARG A 206 -23.90 9.99 -8.45
CA ARG A 206 -25.24 10.53 -8.20
C ARG A 206 -25.09 11.88 -7.48
N LYS A 207 -25.69 12.94 -8.05
CA LYS A 207 -25.71 14.27 -7.41
C LYS A 207 -26.25 14.12 -5.98
N ASP A 208 -25.61 14.80 -5.03
CA ASP A 208 -25.99 14.74 -3.62
C ASP A 208 -27.47 15.15 -3.48
N PRO A 209 -28.31 14.44 -2.69
CA PRO A 209 -29.71 14.80 -2.46
C PRO A 209 -29.92 16.18 -1.81
N VAL A 210 -28.83 16.83 -1.41
CA VAL A 210 -28.82 18.15 -0.77
C VAL A 210 -28.88 19.29 -1.81
N GLU A 211 -28.39 19.06 -3.03
CA GLU A 211 -28.50 20.06 -4.12
C GLU A 211 -29.92 20.10 -4.71
N ASP A 212 -30.63 18.96 -4.73
CA ASP A 212 -32.03 18.85 -5.18
C ASP A 212 -33.05 19.62 -4.30
N LYS A 213 -32.64 20.06 -3.10
CA LYS A 213 -33.47 20.88 -2.20
C LYS A 213 -33.25 22.38 -2.34
N LYS A 214 -32.24 22.82 -3.08
CA LYS A 214 -32.01 24.24 -3.37
C LYS A 214 -32.55 24.67 -4.74
N GLU A 215 -32.97 23.71 -5.56
CA GLU A 215 -33.54 23.92 -6.89
C GLU A 215 -35.06 23.67 -6.96
N LYS A 216 -35.74 23.52 -5.81
CA LYS A 216 -37.21 23.52 -5.70
C LYS A 216 -37.67 24.62 -4.74
#